data_AF-A0A2N0LC23-F1
#
_entry.id   AF-A0A2N0LC23-F1
#
_cell.length_a   1.000
_cell.length_b   1.000
_cell.length_c   1.000
_cell.angle_alpha   90.00
_cell.angle_beta   90.00
_cell.angle_gamma   90.00
#
_symmetry.space_group_name_H-M   'P 1'
#
loop_
_entity.id
_entity.type
_entity.pdbx_description
1 polymer ?
#
loop_
_entity_poly.entity_id
_entity_poly.type
_entity_poly.pdbx_seq_one_letter_code
_entity_poly.pdbx_strand_id
1 'polypeptide(L)'
;MNNGVFAVTGGQPVAGDGVSEYSEVAKGAGYAATYTFEDIEEFASQIDDVFNQEGPVFVTIKAEPIIQNEPIGRRARDPRTRSTTVAIQDLQKDLGTE
;
A
#
# COMPACT_ATOMS: atom_id res chain seq x y z
N MET A 1 2.76 -1.91 -3.50
CA MET A 1 1.46 -2.37 -4.04
C MET A 1 1.34 -1.87 -5.47
N ASN A 2 0.99 -2.77 -6.38
CA ASN A 2 0.70 -2.49 -7.77
C ASN A 2 -0.80 -2.76 -8.00
N ASN A 3 -1.55 -1.70 -8.26
CA ASN A 3 -2.98 -1.78 -8.56
C ASN A 3 -3.32 -1.29 -9.98
N GLY A 4 -2.30 -1.13 -10.84
CA GLY A 4 -2.47 -0.77 -12.25
C GLY A 4 -3.00 0.63 -12.55
N VAL A 5 -3.43 1.43 -11.56
CA VAL A 5 -4.11 2.71 -11.81
C VAL A 5 -3.73 3.84 -10.85
N PHE A 6 -3.86 5.08 -11.32
CA PHE A 6 -3.88 6.27 -10.48
C PHE A 6 -5.22 6.39 -9.75
N ALA A 7 -5.36 5.62 -8.67
CA ALA A 7 -6.63 5.40 -7.96
C ALA A 7 -7.30 6.69 -7.43
N VAL A 8 -6.54 7.72 -7.08
CA VAL A 8 -7.06 8.95 -6.45
C VAL A 8 -7.37 10.09 -7.42
N THR A 9 -6.99 9.94 -8.70
CA THR A 9 -7.14 10.98 -9.75
C THR A 9 -8.06 10.55 -10.89
N GLY A 10 -8.90 9.54 -10.67
CA GLY A 10 -9.88 9.08 -11.66
C GLY A 10 -9.64 7.68 -12.22
N GLY A 11 -8.66 6.93 -11.72
CA GLY A 11 -8.46 5.53 -12.07
C GLY A 11 -7.85 5.31 -13.46
N GLN A 12 -7.13 6.29 -14.01
CA GLN A 12 -6.40 6.11 -15.26
C GLN A 12 -5.29 5.06 -15.08
N PRO A 13 -5.02 4.21 -16.08
CA PRO A 13 -3.93 3.24 -16.01
C PRO A 13 -2.57 3.91 -15.75
N VAL A 14 -1.72 3.24 -14.96
CA VAL A 14 -0.33 3.67 -14.83
C VAL A 14 0.44 3.36 -16.12
N ALA A 15 1.46 4.16 -16.41
CA ALA A 15 2.31 3.91 -17.56
C ALA A 15 2.98 2.53 -17.43
N GLY A 16 2.91 1.74 -18.49
CA GLY A 16 3.49 0.39 -18.51
C GLY A 16 2.67 -0.69 -17.81
N ASP A 17 1.43 -0.41 -17.39
CA ASP A 17 0.54 -1.43 -16.85
C ASP A 17 0.34 -2.59 -17.84
N GLY A 18 0.42 -3.82 -17.33
CA GLY A 18 0.39 -5.05 -18.14
C GLY A 18 1.60 -5.29 -19.06
N VAL A 19 2.58 -4.38 -19.09
CA VAL A 19 3.78 -4.48 -19.94
C VAL A 19 5.06 -4.59 -19.11
N SER A 20 5.15 -3.86 -18.00
CA SER A 20 6.34 -3.79 -17.16
C SER A 20 6.08 -4.44 -15.80
N GLU A 21 6.99 -5.31 -15.36
CA GLU A 21 6.95 -5.92 -14.04
C GLU A 21 7.98 -5.27 -13.10
N TYR A 22 7.51 -4.75 -11.97
CA TYR A 22 8.37 -4.05 -11.01
C TYR A 22 9.42 -4.97 -10.37
N SER A 23 9.13 -6.26 -10.21
CA SER A 23 10.08 -7.26 -9.73
C SER A 23 11.29 -7.39 -10.66
N GLU A 24 11.06 -7.42 -11.98
CA GLU A 24 12.15 -7.48 -12.97
C GLU A 24 12.99 -6.21 -12.98
N VAL A 25 12.35 -5.05 -12.83
CA VAL A 25 13.05 -3.76 -12.69
C VAL A 25 13.92 -3.75 -11.42
N ALA A 26 13.38 -4.21 -10.30
CA ALA A 26 14.11 -4.29 -9.04
C ALA A 26 15.30 -5.26 -9.14
N LYS A 27 15.11 -6.41 -9.78
CA LYS A 27 16.18 -7.37 -10.04
C LYS A 27 17.29 -6.74 -10.88
N GLY A 28 16.94 -6.03 -11.96
CA GLY A 28 17.88 -5.29 -12.79
C GLY A 28 18.60 -4.15 -12.04
N ALA A 29 17.97 -3.60 -10.99
CA ALA A 29 18.55 -2.57 -10.12
C ALA A 29 19.46 -3.13 -9.00
N GLY A 30 19.65 -4.45 -8.93
CA GLY A 30 20.56 -5.09 -7.97
C GLY A 30 19.93 -5.48 -6.63
N TYR A 31 18.61 -5.61 -6.55
CA TYR A 31 17.98 -6.24 -5.39
C TYR A 31 18.37 -7.72 -5.31
N ALA A 32 18.74 -8.18 -4.09
CA ALA A 32 19.22 -9.54 -3.87
C ALA A 32 18.13 -10.59 -4.08
N ALA A 33 16.89 -10.24 -3.71
CA ALA A 33 15.72 -11.06 -3.97
C ALA A 33 14.52 -10.19 -4.38
N THR A 34 13.67 -10.73 -5.23
CA THR A 34 12.47 -10.06 -5.73
C THR A 34 11.31 -11.04 -5.76
N TYR A 35 10.16 -10.64 -5.23
CA TYR A 35 8.94 -11.46 -5.18
C TYR A 35 7.77 -10.71 -5.78
N THR A 36 6.82 -11.45 -6.35
CA THR A 36 5.52 -10.94 -6.78
C THR A 36 4.44 -11.83 -6.19
N PHE A 37 3.49 -11.22 -5.50
CA PHE A 37 2.31 -11.90 -4.95
C PHE A 37 1.05 -11.37 -5.63
N GLU A 38 0.26 -12.29 -6.16
CA GLU A 38 -1.06 -12.01 -6.75
C GLU A 38 -2.20 -12.62 -5.93
N ASP A 39 -1.87 -13.58 -5.08
CA ASP A 39 -2.78 -14.36 -4.26
C ASP A 39 -2.48 -14.14 -2.77
N ILE A 40 -3.53 -13.99 -1.95
CA ILE A 40 -3.37 -13.63 -0.54
C ILE A 40 -2.94 -14.83 0.30
N GLU A 41 -3.34 -16.04 -0.08
CA GLU A 41 -2.91 -17.28 0.56
C GLU A 41 -1.43 -17.55 0.28
N GLU A 42 -0.97 -17.33 -0.95
CA GLU A 42 0.45 -17.40 -1.30
C GLU A 42 1.26 -16.38 -0.48
N PHE A 43 0.80 -15.14 -0.43
CA PHE A 43 1.43 -14.10 0.39
C PHE A 43 1.52 -14.53 1.86
N ALA A 44 0.40 -14.97 2.45
CA ALA A 44 0.35 -15.34 3.86
C ALA A 44 1.26 -16.54 4.21
N SER A 45 1.42 -17.48 3.27
CA SER A 45 2.25 -18.67 3.49
C SER A 45 3.75 -18.42 3.33
N GLN A 46 4.16 -17.43 2.53
CA GLN A 46 5.57 -17.19 2.19
C GLN A 46 6.18 -15.93 2.82
N ILE A 47 5.35 -15.02 3.35
CA ILE A 47 5.85 -13.71 3.80
C ILE A 47 6.88 -13.79 4.92
N ASP A 48 6.78 -14.79 5.80
CA ASP A 48 7.77 -15.02 6.87
C ASP A 48 9.14 -15.38 6.29
N ASP A 49 9.19 -16.19 5.25
CA ASP A 49 10.44 -16.54 4.56
C ASP A 49 11.04 -15.33 3.85
N VAL A 50 10.20 -14.49 3.23
CA VAL A 50 10.63 -13.22 2.61
C VAL A 50 11.24 -12.29 3.65
N PHE A 51 10.69 -12.21 4.86
CA PHE A 51 11.26 -11.40 5.93
C PHE A 51 12.61 -11.92 6.46
N ASN A 52 12.85 -13.23 6.35
CA ASN A 52 14.11 -13.85 6.77
C ASN A 52 15.21 -13.79 5.70
N GLN A 53 14.92 -13.28 4.49
CA GLN A 53 15.92 -13.16 3.44
C GLN A 53 17.00 -12.13 3.76
N GLU A 54 18.23 -12.47 3.39
CA GLU A 54 19.34 -11.53 3.40
C GLU A 54 19.18 -10.56 2.22
N GLY A 55 19.06 -9.27 2.54
CA GLY A 55 18.49 -8.27 1.63
C GLY A 55 19.43 -7.76 0.52
N PRO A 56 19.09 -6.61 -0.10
CA PRO A 56 17.78 -5.94 -0.10
C PRO A 56 16.75 -6.73 -0.90
N VAL A 57 15.52 -6.81 -0.37
CA VAL A 57 14.41 -7.54 -0.98
C VAL A 57 13.34 -6.59 -1.50
N PHE A 58 12.86 -6.83 -2.73
CA PHE A 58 11.74 -6.10 -3.32
C PHE A 58 10.51 -7.01 -3.39
N VAL A 59 9.35 -6.50 -3.00
CA VAL A 59 8.09 -7.24 -3.06
C VAL A 59 7.04 -6.44 -3.83
N THR A 60 6.59 -7.00 -4.94
CA THR A 60 5.40 -6.53 -5.64
C THR A 60 4.19 -7.25 -5.09
N ILE A 61 3.18 -6.50 -4.63
CA ILE A 61 1.87 -7.05 -4.26
C ILE A 61 0.87 -6.53 -5.29
N LYS A 62 0.31 -7.40 -6.12
CA LYS A 62 -0.79 -7.05 -7.02
C LYS A 62 -2.06 -6.90 -6.20
N ALA A 63 -2.81 -5.84 -6.43
CA ALA A 63 -4.01 -5.53 -5.68
C ALA A 63 -5.10 -5.02 -6.62
N GLU A 64 -6.34 -5.34 -6.30
CA GLU A 64 -7.50 -4.79 -6.99
C GLU A 64 -7.57 -3.26 -6.79
N PRO A 65 -7.83 -2.47 -7.85
CA PRO A 65 -7.91 -1.02 -7.75
C PRO A 65 -9.19 -0.57 -7.03
N ILE A 66 -9.03 0.23 -5.98
CA ILE A 66 -10.13 0.97 -5.34
C ILE A 66 -10.08 2.41 -5.83
N ILE A 67 -10.89 2.73 -6.85
CA ILE A 67 -10.89 4.06 -7.48
C ILE A 67 -11.69 5.04 -6.61
N GLN A 68 -11.06 6.16 -6.27
CA GLN A 68 -11.66 7.24 -5.51
C GLN A 68 -12.04 8.40 -6.43
N ASN A 69 -13.31 8.44 -6.84
CA ASN A 69 -13.85 9.48 -7.73
C ASN A 69 -14.55 10.63 -7.00
N GLU A 70 -14.81 10.51 -5.70
CA GLU A 70 -15.48 11.57 -4.95
C GLU A 70 -14.55 12.76 -4.71
N PRO A 71 -15.06 14.00 -4.80
CA PRO A 71 -14.36 15.18 -4.28
C PRO A 71 -14.02 14.97 -2.80
N ILE A 72 -12.89 15.52 -2.34
CA ILE A 72 -12.38 15.30 -0.97
C ILE A 72 -13.46 15.49 0.10
N GLY A 73 -14.32 16.51 -0.04
CA GLY A 73 -15.40 16.80 0.93
C GLY A 73 -16.54 15.79 0.98
N ARG A 74 -16.66 14.88 0.01
CA ARG A 74 -17.68 13.82 -0.04
C ARG A 74 -17.13 12.42 0.19
N ARG A 75 -15.81 12.29 0.33
CA ARG A 75 -15.18 10.99 0.58
C ARG A 75 -15.60 10.48 1.96
N ALA A 76 -16.07 9.22 2.01
CA ALA A 76 -16.27 8.53 3.27
C ALA A 76 -14.93 8.45 4.01
N ARG A 77 -14.89 8.97 5.24
CA ARG A 77 -13.72 8.82 6.11
C ARG A 77 -13.66 7.38 6.58
N ASP A 78 -12.50 6.75 6.49
CA ASP A 78 -12.33 5.42 7.09
C ASP A 78 -12.50 5.56 8.61
N PRO A 79 -13.48 4.87 9.22
CA PRO A 79 -13.77 4.98 10.65
C PRO A 79 -12.62 4.49 11.54
N ARG A 80 -11.68 3.72 11.01
CA ARG A 80 -10.45 3.30 11.71
C ARG A 80 -9.39 4.39 11.76
N THR A 81 -9.53 5.44 10.94
CA THR A 81 -8.59 6.56 10.93
C THR A 81 -8.88 7.48 12.10
N ARG A 82 -7.93 7.55 13.04
CA ARG A 82 -8.02 8.48 14.19
C ARG A 82 -8.15 9.91 13.67
N SER A 83 -9.24 10.58 14.03
CA SER A 83 -9.44 11.98 13.65
C SER A 83 -8.52 12.89 14.46
N THR A 84 -8.13 14.03 13.89
CA THR A 84 -7.38 15.07 14.62
C THR A 84 -8.11 15.51 15.87
N THR A 85 -9.45 15.58 15.83
CA THR A 85 -10.28 15.91 17.00
C THR A 85 -10.11 14.90 18.12
N VAL A 86 -10.18 13.60 17.81
CA VAL A 86 -9.95 12.52 18.79
C VAL A 86 -8.51 12.57 19.33
N ALA A 87 -7.53 12.82 18.46
CA ALA A 87 -6.14 12.95 18.89
C ALA A 87 -5.91 14.15 19.83
N ILE A 88 -6.58 15.28 19.58
CA ILE A 88 -6.53 16.46 20.45
C ILE A 88 -7.22 16.18 21.79
N GLN A 89 -8.38 15.53 21.80
CA GLN A 89 -9.09 15.17 23.03
C GLN A 89 -8.25 14.26 23.92
N ASP A 90 -7.70 13.18 23.34
CA ASP A 90 -6.82 12.27 24.08
C ASP A 90 -5.59 13.01 24.62
N LEU A 91 -5.00 13.93 23.83
CA LEU A 91 -3.87 14.73 24.27
C LEU A 91 -4.24 15.69 25.42
N GLN A 92 -5.41 16.32 25.36
CA GLN A 92 -5.91 17.19 26.43
C GLN A 92 -6.12 16.42 27.74
N LYS A 93 -6.64 15.19 27.63
CA LYS A 93 -6.81 14.25 28.73
C LYS A 93 -5.47 13.83 29.33
N ASP A 94 -4.50 13.47 28.49
CA ASP A 94 -3.14 13.10 28.94
C ASP A 94 -2.40 14.27 29.61
N LEU A 95 -2.64 15.49 29.15
CA LEU A 95 -2.06 16.72 29.71
C LEU A 95 -2.82 17.26 30.94
N GLY A 96 -3.94 16.64 31.33
CA GLY A 96 -4.75 17.06 32.49
C GLY A 96 -5.41 18.44 32.30
N THR A 97 -5.74 18.79 31.06
CA THR A 97 -6.32 20.09 30.67
C THR A 97 -7.82 20.01 30.33
N GLU A 98 -8.48 18.91 30.66
CA GLU A 98 -9.93 18.72 30.55
C GLU A 98 -10.70 19.34 31.72
#